data_AF-A0A932QRB2-F1
#
_entry.id   AF-A0A932QRB2-F1
#
_cell.length_a   1.000
_cell.length_b   1.000
_cell.length_c   1.000
_cell.angle_alpha   90.00
_cell.angle_beta   90.00
_cell.angle_gamma   90.00
#
_symmetry.space_group_name_H-M   'P 1'
#
loop_
_entity.id
_entity.type
_entity.pdbx_description
1 polymer ?
#
loop_
_entity_poly.entity_id
_entity_poly.type
_entity_poly.pdbx_seq_one_letter_code
_entity_poly.pdbx_strand_id
1 'polypeptide(L)'
;MDVIFSSHARYQINERNISSQVVLDVVAKPDKVKTQSNLRKQALKKITYHNKKYLLVVIYEETKNYQKVITVFLTSKIKKYF
;
A
#
# COMPACT_ATOMS: atom_id res chain seq x y z
N MET A 1 16.68 -1.61 -2.69
CA MET A 1 15.89 -1.32 -1.47
C MET A 1 14.87 -2.43 -1.38
N ASP A 2 14.96 -3.26 -0.36
CA ASP A 2 14.16 -4.49 -0.31
C ASP A 2 12.77 -4.21 0.25
N VAL A 3 11.74 -4.86 -0.29
CA VAL A 3 10.37 -4.76 0.22
C VAL A 3 10.01 -6.03 0.95
N ILE A 4 9.63 -5.89 2.22
CA ILE A 4 9.29 -7.02 3.11
C ILE A 4 7.84 -6.89 3.54
N PHE A 5 7.07 -7.96 3.40
CA PHE A 5 5.68 -8.00 3.87
C PHE A 5 5.60 -8.57 5.29
N SER A 6 4.94 -7.84 6.20
CA SER A 6 4.54 -8.39 7.50
C SER A 6 3.55 -9.55 7.33
N SER A 7 3.42 -10.40 8.34
CA SER A 7 2.39 -11.45 8.38
C SER A 7 0.98 -10.88 8.25
N HIS A 8 0.70 -9.73 8.88
CA HIS A 8 -0.58 -9.03 8.73
C HIS A 8 -0.83 -8.56 7.30
N ALA A 9 0.19 -7.97 6.65
CA ALA A 9 0.08 -7.53 5.26
C ALA A 9 -0.14 -8.71 4.30
N ARG A 10 0.60 -9.82 4.48
CA ARG A 10 0.42 -11.04 3.67
C ARG A 10 -0.99 -11.59 3.78
N TYR A 11 -1.52 -11.68 5.01
CA TYR A 11 -2.89 -12.08 5.26
C TYR A 11 -3.88 -11.15 4.52
N GLN A 12 -3.73 -9.82 4.66
CA GLN A 12 -4.63 -8.86 4.02
C GLN A 12 -4.62 -8.90 2.49
N ILE A 13 -3.43 -9.12 1.90
CA ILE A 13 -3.22 -9.28 0.45
C ILE A 13 -3.97 -10.52 -0.04
N ASN A 14 -3.78 -11.65 0.65
CA ASN A 14 -4.40 -12.92 0.29
C ASN A 14 -5.93 -12.85 0.42
N GLU A 15 -6.43 -12.40 1.56
CA GLU A 15 -7.88 -12.31 1.84
C GLU A 15 -8.65 -11.43 0.85
N ARG A 16 -7.98 -10.42 0.28
CA ARG A 16 -8.59 -9.48 -0.67
C ARG A 16 -8.26 -9.78 -2.12
N ASN A 17 -7.52 -10.87 -2.37
CA ASN A 17 -7.02 -11.26 -3.69
C ASN A 17 -6.25 -10.13 -4.40
N ILE A 18 -5.46 -9.39 -3.64
CA ILE A 18 -4.61 -8.31 -4.15
C ILE A 18 -3.30 -8.95 -4.62
N SER A 19 -2.83 -8.63 -5.81
CA SER A 19 -1.50 -9.07 -6.25
C SER A 19 -0.41 -8.34 -5.46
N SER A 20 0.55 -9.08 -4.90
CA SER A 20 1.73 -8.49 -4.25
C SER A 20 2.48 -7.55 -5.18
N GLN A 21 2.47 -7.81 -6.49
CA GLN A 21 3.09 -6.94 -7.50
C GLN A 21 2.45 -5.56 -7.54
N VAL A 22 1.11 -5.49 -7.38
CA VAL A 22 0.40 -4.21 -7.31
C VAL A 22 0.80 -3.45 -6.05
N VAL A 23 0.97 -4.15 -4.92
CA VAL A 23 1.43 -3.51 -3.67
C VAL A 23 2.85 -2.95 -3.84
N LEU A 24 3.76 -3.71 -4.46
CA LEU A 24 5.11 -3.26 -4.77
C LEU A 24 5.10 -2.02 -5.67
N ASP A 25 4.25 -2.00 -6.70
CA ASP A 25 4.08 -0.85 -7.59
C ASP A 25 3.52 0.38 -6.85
N VAL A 26 2.62 0.21 -5.88
CA VAL A 26 2.14 1.32 -5.05
C VAL A 26 3.24 1.89 -4.15
N VAL A 27 4.11 1.05 -3.60
CA VAL A 27 5.24 1.51 -2.78
C VAL A 27 6.28 2.22 -3.64
N ALA A 28 6.60 1.68 -4.82
CA ALA A 28 7.62 2.22 -5.71
C ALA A 28 7.16 3.49 -6.48
N LYS A 29 5.90 3.53 -6.91
CA LYS A 29 5.31 4.62 -7.73
C LYS A 29 3.92 4.99 -7.21
N PRO A 30 3.83 5.59 -6.01
CA PRO A 30 2.57 6.07 -5.46
C PRO A 30 2.06 7.32 -6.19
N ASP A 31 0.74 7.48 -6.25
CA ASP A 31 0.14 8.75 -6.69
C ASP A 31 0.27 9.83 -5.60
N LYS A 32 0.27 9.39 -4.33
CA LYS A 32 0.39 10.26 -3.16
C LYS A 32 1.08 9.51 -2.03
N VAL A 33 1.97 10.21 -1.31
CA VAL A 33 2.59 9.71 -0.08
C VAL A 33 2.20 10.63 1.07
N LYS A 34 1.80 10.06 2.20
CA LYS A 34 1.58 10.77 3.46
C LYS A 34 2.58 10.26 4.49
N THR A 35 3.39 11.15 5.02
CA THR A 35 4.29 10.85 6.14
C THR A 35 3.49 10.90 7.44
N GLN A 36 3.42 9.78 8.16
CA GLN A 36 2.78 9.72 9.48
C GLN A 36 3.79 9.98 10.60
N SER A 37 5.03 9.54 10.41
CA SER A 37 6.18 9.80 11.28
C SER A 37 7.49 9.67 10.48
N ASN A 38 8.63 9.88 11.13
CA ASN A 38 9.95 9.72 10.50
C ASN A 38 10.17 8.33 9.89
N LEU A 39 9.52 7.30 10.45
CA LEU A 39 9.67 5.91 10.00
C LEU A 39 8.47 5.39 9.23
N ARG A 40 7.27 5.95 9.45
CA ARG A 40 6.02 5.40 8.91
C ARG A 40 5.44 6.27 7.80
N LYS A 41 5.20 5.65 6.65
CA LYS A 41 4.64 6.27 5.47
C LYS A 41 3.39 5.53 5.00
N GLN A 42 2.52 6.27 4.35
CA GLN A 42 1.33 5.77 3.68
C GLN A 42 1.42 6.12 2.20
N ALA A 43 1.58 5.11 1.35
CA ALA A 43 1.47 5.23 -0.09
C ALA A 43 0.02 4.98 -0.52
N LEU A 44 -0.48 5.81 -1.43
CA LEU A 44 -1.81 5.70 -1.99
C LEU A 44 -1.72 5.70 -3.51
N LYS A 45 -2.44 4.78 -4.15
CA LYS A 45 -2.55 4.72 -5.61
C LYS A 45 -3.97 4.38 -6.02
N LYS A 46 -4.49 5.09 -7.02
CA LYS A 46 -5.77 4.76 -7.64
C LYS A 46 -5.54 3.57 -8.56
N ILE A 47 -6.31 2.50 -8.35
CA ILE A 47 -6.24 1.30 -9.19
C ILE A 47 -7.62 0.97 -9.74
N THR A 48 -7.65 0.31 -10.88
CA THR A 48 -8.86 -0.36 -11.37
C THR A 48 -8.84 -1.78 -10.85
N TYR A 49 -9.86 -2.15 -10.07
CA TYR A 49 -10.03 -3.48 -9.52
C TYR A 49 -11.48 -3.91 -9.76
N HIS A 50 -11.67 -5.06 -10.42
CA HIS A 50 -12.99 -5.58 -10.82
C HIS A 50 -13.83 -4.53 -11.60
N ASN A 51 -13.22 -3.89 -12.61
CA ASN A 51 -13.83 -2.83 -13.43
C ASN A 51 -14.33 -1.60 -12.67
N LYS A 52 -13.91 -1.41 -11.41
CA LYS A 52 -14.24 -0.24 -10.60
C LYS A 52 -12.97 0.44 -10.11
N LYS A 53 -13.03 1.75 -9.92
CA LYS A 53 -11.91 2.53 -9.37
C LYS A 53 -11.89 2.38 -7.85
N TYR A 54 -10.75 1.96 -7.33
CA TYR A 54 -10.46 1.89 -5.90
C TYR A 54 -9.20 2.69 -5.59
N LEU A 55 -9.03 3.01 -4.31
CA LEU A 55 -7.77 3.47 -3.76
C LEU A 55 -7.13 2.30 -3.02
N LEU A 56 -5.95 1.90 -3.47
CA LEU A 56 -5.10 0.99 -2.71
C LEU A 56 -4.24 1.82 -1.77
N VAL A 57 -4.32 1.50 -0.49
CA VAL A 57 -3.57 2.16 0.58
C VAL A 57 -2.59 1.16 1.15
N VAL A 58 -1.31 1.54 1.14
CA VAL A 58 -0.20 0.73 1.65
C VAL A 58 0.50 1.52 2.74
N ILE A 59 0.49 0.98 3.95
CA ILE A 59 1.21 1.56 5.09
C ILE A 59 2.48 0.75 5.29
N TYR A 60 3.61 1.43 5.26
CA TYR A 60 4.93 0.81 5.39
C TYR A 60 5.84 1.61 6.30
N GLU A 61 6.79 0.89 6.90
CA GLU A 61 7.94 1.49 7.56
C GLU A 61 9.10 1.57 6.58
N GLU A 62 9.75 2.72 6.52
CA GLU A 62 10.90 2.94 5.65
C GLU A 62 12.16 3.16 6.49
N THR A 63 13.19 2.39 6.15
CA THR A 63 14.54 2.53 6.68
C THR A 63 15.52 2.74 5.52
N LYS A 64 16.81 2.94 5.80
CA LYS A 64 17.82 3.05 4.75
C LYS A 64 17.95 1.79 3.87
N ASN A 65 17.59 0.61 4.41
CA ASN A 65 17.87 -0.67 3.76
C ASN A 65 16.61 -1.31 3.16
N TYR A 66 15.47 -1.19 3.86
CA TYR A 66 14.23 -1.86 3.48
C TYR A 66 12.99 -1.00 3.72
N GLN A 67 11.93 -1.37 3.00
CA GLN A 67 10.56 -0.91 3.19
C GLN A 67 9.71 -2.09 3.67
N LYS A 68 9.23 -2.02 4.92
CA LYS A 68 8.41 -3.08 5.52
C LYS A 68 6.94 -2.72 5.41
N VAL A 69 6.21 -3.44 4.56
CA VAL A 69 4.76 -3.27 4.42
C VAL A 69 4.05 -3.84 5.65
N ILE A 70 3.36 -2.97 6.38
CA ILE A 70 2.65 -3.28 7.62
C ILE A 70 1.19 -3.58 7.34
N THR A 71 0.54 -2.77 6.50
CA THR A 71 -0.90 -2.85 6.24
C THR A 71 -1.21 -2.57 4.77
N VAL A 72 -2.13 -3.33 4.20
CA VAL A 72 -2.64 -3.17 2.84
C VAL A 72 -4.16 -3.24 2.86
N PHE A 73 -4.85 -2.25 2.30
CA PHE A 73 -6.29 -2.31 2.14
C PHE A 73 -6.78 -1.51 0.94
N LEU A 74 -7.95 -1.92 0.42
CA LEU A 74 -8.68 -1.24 -0.64
C LEU A 74 -9.82 -0.41 -0.05
N THR A 75 -10.06 0.76 -0.62
CA THR A 75 -11.23 1.56 -0.28
C THR A 75 -11.80 2.27 -1.51
N SER A 76 -13.12 2.33 -1.61
CA SER A 76 -13.81 3.15 -2.62
C SER A 76 -13.90 4.64 -2.22
N LYS A 77 -13.53 4.98 -0.98
CA LYS A 77 -13.63 6.35 -0.42
C LYS A 77 -12.51 7.27 -0.93
N ILE A 78 -12.31 7.35 -2.25
CA ILE A 78 -11.22 8.10 -2.88
C ILE A 78 -11.20 9.56 -2.40
N LYS A 79 -12.36 10.25 -2.39
CA LYS A 79 -12.51 11.65 -1.96
C LYS A 79 -12.10 11.93 -0.50
N LYS A 80 -12.06 10.92 0.36
CA LYS A 80 -11.67 11.10 1.77
C LYS A 80 -10.14 11.16 1.92
N TYR A 81 -9.42 10.47 1.05
CA TYR A 81 -7.97 10.25 1.19
C TYR A 81 -7.15 11.07 0.19
N PHE A 82 -7.75 11.40 -0.95
CA PHE A 82 -7.22 12.31 -1.96
C PHE A 82 -7.82 13.68 -1.78
#